data_AF-A0A845W820-F1
#
_entry.id   AF-A0A845W820-F1
#
_cell.length_a   1.000
_cell.length_b   1.000
_cell.length_c   1.000
_cell.angle_alpha   90.00
_cell.angle_beta   90.00
_cell.angle_gamma   90.00
#
_symmetry.space_group_name_H-M   'P 1'
#
loop_
_entity.id
_entity.type
_entity.pdbx_description
1 polymer ?
#
loop_
_entity_poly.entity_id
_entity_poly.type
_entity_poly.pdbx_seq_one_letter_code
_entity_poly.pdbx_strand_id
1 'polypeptide(L)'
;MTLNQSFVPFKPTQEQEAKPTPKPALYLGFVTPANGSFSNRPLSLFFFIVDIVYGEELDNPTPSGSPQLSWQYWDGKEWQQLTIRDETENFTRSGLIEFLPPGDFAPREDFNLPPRYWLRVKWLKGDYDVEPRLKQVLLNTTMAAQTATIQKEIVGSSDGTENQTFQTTSQPILAGQELEVREPEIPSALEKEKILLEEGEKA
;
A
#
# COMPACT_ATOMS: atom_id res chain seq x y z
N MET A 1 46.79 19.26 18.96
CA MET A 1 46.72 17.79 19.07
C MET A 1 45.42 17.33 18.44
N THR A 2 45.45 16.97 17.16
CA THR A 2 44.31 16.43 16.43
C THR A 2 44.30 14.92 16.63
N LEU A 3 43.28 14.41 17.33
CA LEU A 3 43.05 12.98 17.51
C LEU A 3 42.69 12.38 16.14
N ASN A 4 43.64 11.64 15.59
CA ASN A 4 43.47 10.84 14.38
C ASN A 4 42.59 9.63 14.75
N GLN A 5 41.27 9.78 14.68
CA GLN A 5 40.37 8.64 14.84
C GLN A 5 40.49 7.77 13.59
N SER A 6 41.22 6.66 13.71
CA SER A 6 41.31 5.63 12.69
C SER A 6 39.91 5.12 12.34
N PHE A 7 39.53 5.22 11.07
CA PHE A 7 38.31 4.61 10.53
C PHE A 7 38.32 3.10 10.84
N VAL A 8 37.35 2.65 11.64
CA VAL A 8 37.10 1.23 11.86
C VAL A 8 36.11 0.79 10.79
N PRO A 9 36.50 -0.10 9.85
CA PRO A 9 35.59 -0.55 8.80
C PRO A 9 34.36 -1.24 9.41
N PHE A 10 33.20 -1.07 8.76
CA PHE A 10 31.95 -1.71 9.14
C PHE A 10 32.15 -3.22 9.25
N LYS A 11 31.98 -3.76 10.45
CA LYS A 11 31.95 -5.21 10.67
C LYS A 11 30.53 -5.69 10.36
N PRO A 12 30.34 -6.78 9.60
CA PRO A 12 29.05 -7.44 9.49
C PRO A 12 28.49 -7.72 10.88
N THR A 13 27.17 -7.56 11.06
CA THR A 13 26.49 -7.89 12.32
C THR A 13 26.93 -9.27 12.78
N GLN A 14 27.31 -9.44 14.05
CA GLN A 14 27.98 -10.63 14.60
C GLN A 14 27.12 -11.92 14.62
N GLU A 15 26.10 -12.04 13.78
CA GLU A 15 25.40 -13.30 13.57
C GLU A 15 26.18 -14.17 12.59
N GLN A 16 27.10 -14.96 13.15
CA GLN A 16 27.69 -16.10 12.45
C GLN A 16 26.60 -17.15 12.19
N GLU A 17 25.88 -17.02 11.08
CA GLU A 17 25.02 -18.10 10.59
C GLU A 17 25.85 -19.11 9.80
N ALA A 18 25.73 -20.38 10.16
CA ALA A 18 26.47 -21.52 9.60
C ALA A 18 25.98 -21.92 8.18
N LYS A 19 25.76 -20.95 7.29
CA LYS A 19 25.39 -21.17 5.88
C LYS A 19 26.44 -20.56 4.94
N PRO A 20 26.67 -21.16 3.76
CA PRO A 20 27.85 -20.89 2.94
C PRO A 20 27.90 -19.48 2.32
N THR A 21 26.79 -18.74 2.35
CA THR A 21 26.75 -17.32 2.00
C THR A 21 25.72 -16.64 2.89
N PRO A 22 26.09 -15.72 3.80
CA PRO A 22 25.11 -15.00 4.60
C PRO A 22 24.32 -14.07 3.67
N LYS A 23 23.05 -14.39 3.44
CA LYS A 23 22.13 -13.48 2.73
C LYS A 23 21.92 -12.24 3.60
N PRO A 24 21.80 -11.03 3.00
CA PRO A 24 21.71 -9.80 3.77
C PRO A 24 20.40 -9.73 4.56
N ALA A 25 20.41 -8.90 5.61
CA ALA A 25 19.23 -8.59 6.41
C ALA A 25 19.07 -7.08 6.55
N LEU A 26 17.83 -6.61 6.47
CA LEU A 26 17.45 -5.21 6.69
C LEU A 26 17.02 -5.02 8.14
N TYR A 27 17.50 -3.96 8.79
CA TYR A 27 17.11 -3.59 10.15
C TYR A 27 16.41 -2.23 10.15
N LEU A 28 15.27 -2.15 10.83
CA LEU A 28 14.45 -0.94 10.97
C LEU A 28 14.29 -0.61 12.45
N GLY A 29 14.87 0.51 12.89
CA GLY A 29 14.91 0.91 14.29
C GLY A 29 13.95 2.06 14.62
N PHE A 30 12.88 1.76 15.34
CA PHE A 30 11.83 2.70 15.70
C PHE A 30 12.08 3.35 17.05
N VAL A 31 11.75 4.64 17.14
CA VAL A 31 11.74 5.42 18.38
C VAL A 31 10.29 5.76 18.68
N THR A 32 9.84 5.48 19.89
CA THR A 32 8.52 5.91 20.35
C THR A 32 8.57 7.38 20.77
N PRO A 33 7.46 8.13 20.63
CA PRO A 33 7.34 9.45 21.23
C PRO A 33 7.59 9.36 22.75
N ALA A 34 8.23 10.39 23.31
CA ALA A 34 8.81 10.41 24.66
C ALA A 34 7.92 9.72 25.72
N ASN A 35 8.47 8.64 26.30
CA ASN A 35 7.94 7.83 27.41
C ASN A 35 6.77 6.87 27.09
N GLY A 36 6.45 6.64 25.81
CA GLY A 36 5.46 5.63 25.40
C GLY A 36 6.08 4.27 25.12
N SER A 37 5.38 3.19 25.47
CA SER A 37 5.61 1.85 24.88
C SER A 37 5.00 1.80 23.47
N PHE A 38 5.45 0.86 22.63
CA PHE A 38 4.78 0.58 21.36
C PHE A 38 3.33 0.20 21.64
N SER A 39 2.38 1.02 21.18
CA SER A 39 0.96 0.71 21.33
C SER A 39 0.61 -0.48 20.45
N ASN A 40 -0.24 -1.38 20.95
CA ASN A 40 -0.84 -2.48 20.17
C ASN A 40 -1.88 -1.93 19.16
N ARG A 41 -1.40 -1.11 18.22
CA ARG A 41 -2.16 -0.49 17.13
C ARG A 41 -1.51 -0.91 15.82
N PRO A 42 -2.28 -1.14 14.75
CA PRO A 42 -1.71 -1.41 13.44
C PRO A 42 -0.74 -0.30 13.03
N LEU A 43 0.47 -0.66 12.62
CA LEU A 43 1.39 0.23 11.92
C LEU A 43 1.50 -0.20 10.47
N SER A 44 1.61 0.81 9.61
CA SER A 44 1.85 0.65 8.20
C SER A 44 3.19 1.27 7.80
N LEU A 45 3.91 0.59 6.92
CA LEU A 45 5.15 1.05 6.31
C LEU A 45 4.98 0.99 4.80
N PHE A 46 5.03 2.12 4.12
CA PHE A 46 5.09 2.13 2.67
C PHE A 46 6.54 2.02 2.22
N PHE A 47 6.86 0.95 1.49
CA PHE A 47 8.15 0.75 0.85
C PHE A 47 8.05 1.23 -0.59
N PHE A 48 8.78 2.30 -0.90
CA PHE A 48 8.93 2.75 -2.28
C PHE A 48 10.13 2.04 -2.89
N ILE A 49 9.85 1.05 -3.72
CA ILE A 49 10.83 0.27 -4.47
C ILE A 49 10.79 0.74 -5.91
N VAL A 50 11.96 1.04 -6.46
CA VAL A 50 12.05 1.51 -7.85
C VAL A 50 11.63 0.38 -8.78
N ASP A 51 10.59 0.61 -9.57
CA ASP A 51 10.18 -0.32 -10.62
C ASP A 51 11.30 -0.41 -11.66
N ILE A 52 11.64 -1.63 -12.02
CA ILE A 52 12.60 -1.92 -13.10
C ILE A 52 11.96 -1.54 -14.43
N VAL A 53 12.62 -0.65 -15.17
CA VAL A 53 12.18 -0.25 -16.50
C VAL A 53 12.51 -1.38 -17.46
N TYR A 54 11.58 -1.68 -18.37
CA TYR A 54 11.77 -2.69 -19.41
C TYR A 54 13.09 -2.46 -20.17
N GLY A 55 14.03 -3.41 -20.07
CA GLY A 55 15.35 -3.32 -20.71
C GLY A 55 16.55 -3.19 -19.76
N GLU A 56 16.37 -3.15 -18.44
CA GLU A 56 17.48 -3.33 -17.50
C GLU A 56 18.06 -4.76 -17.57
N GLU A 57 19.38 -4.86 -17.44
CA GLU A 57 20.09 -6.14 -17.41
C GLU A 57 19.79 -6.86 -16.09
N LEU A 58 19.57 -8.17 -16.15
CA LEU A 58 19.30 -8.96 -14.94
C LEU A 58 20.56 -9.00 -14.09
N ASP A 59 20.46 -8.58 -12.83
CA ASP A 59 21.53 -8.78 -11.85
C ASP A 59 21.78 -10.29 -11.63
N ASN A 60 20.73 -11.09 -11.78
CA ASN A 60 20.81 -12.54 -11.73
C ASN A 60 20.12 -13.18 -12.96
N PRO A 61 20.89 -13.56 -14.00
CA PRO A 61 20.33 -14.16 -15.22
C PRO A 61 19.74 -15.55 -15.02
N THR A 62 19.96 -16.19 -13.87
CA THR A 62 19.41 -17.52 -13.54
C THR A 62 18.88 -17.51 -12.10
N PRO A 63 17.71 -16.89 -11.86
CA PRO A 63 17.13 -16.80 -10.52
C PRO A 63 16.78 -18.20 -9.99
N SER A 64 17.17 -18.50 -8.75
CA SER A 64 16.89 -19.80 -8.11
C SER A 64 15.47 -19.89 -7.51
N GLY A 65 14.48 -19.25 -8.14
CA GLY A 65 13.09 -19.16 -7.69
C GLY A 65 12.78 -17.91 -6.88
N SER A 66 11.49 -17.68 -6.60
CA SER A 66 11.01 -16.43 -5.99
C SER A 66 11.60 -16.16 -4.61
N PRO A 67 11.97 -14.90 -4.30
CA PRO A 67 12.58 -14.52 -3.04
C PRO A 67 11.61 -14.75 -1.87
N GLN A 68 12.15 -15.15 -0.73
CA GLN A 68 11.39 -15.31 0.52
C GLN A 68 12.05 -14.56 1.66
N LEU A 69 11.26 -13.70 2.29
CA LEU A 69 11.67 -12.90 3.43
C LEU A 69 11.02 -13.40 4.73
N SER A 70 11.74 -13.27 5.84
CA SER A 70 11.22 -13.49 7.18
C SER A 70 11.33 -12.20 7.98
N TRP A 71 10.18 -11.71 8.43
CA TRP A 71 10.08 -10.56 9.31
C TRP A 71 10.17 -11.01 10.75
N GLN A 72 10.96 -10.28 11.54
CA GLN A 72 11.23 -10.58 12.93
C GLN A 72 11.27 -9.31 13.76
N TYR A 73 10.96 -9.44 15.04
CA TYR A 73 11.05 -8.39 16.04
C TYR A 73 11.84 -8.89 17.25
N TRP A 74 12.36 -7.96 18.04
CA TRP A 74 13.06 -8.29 19.29
C TRP A 74 12.10 -8.28 20.48
N ASP A 75 11.96 -9.40 21.19
CA ASP A 75 11.07 -9.53 22.36
C ASP A 75 11.74 -9.17 23.71
N GLY A 76 13.01 -8.74 23.66
CA GLY A 76 13.84 -8.47 24.85
C GLY A 76 14.84 -9.58 25.17
N LYS A 77 14.68 -10.76 24.56
CA LYS A 77 15.50 -11.96 24.79
C LYS A 77 16.02 -12.58 23.50
N GLU A 78 15.16 -12.71 22.50
CA GLU A 78 15.50 -13.30 21.20
C GLU A 78 14.69 -12.66 20.04
N TRP A 79 15.08 -13.00 18.83
CA TRP A 79 14.37 -12.56 17.63
C TRP A 79 13.19 -13.49 17.34
N GLN A 80 11.98 -12.97 17.47
CA GLN A 80 10.75 -13.70 17.21
C GLN A 80 10.22 -13.41 15.81
N GLN A 81 9.52 -14.36 15.20
CA GLN A 81 8.86 -14.16 13.91
C GLN A 81 7.68 -13.19 14.05
N LEU A 82 7.59 -12.23 13.13
CA LEU A 82 6.51 -11.26 13.05
C LEU A 82 5.58 -11.60 11.89
N THR A 83 4.28 -11.70 12.17
CA THR A 83 3.26 -11.82 11.14
C THR A 83 2.93 -10.45 10.57
N ILE A 84 3.00 -10.33 9.25
CA ILE A 84 2.71 -9.10 8.51
C ILE A 84 1.70 -9.35 7.38
N ARG A 85 1.03 -8.29 6.94
CA ARG A 85 0.40 -8.20 5.62
C ARG A 85 1.40 -7.53 4.68
N ASP A 86 1.77 -8.22 3.61
CA ASP A 86 2.78 -7.77 2.64
C ASP A 86 2.16 -7.49 1.27
N GLU A 87 2.15 -6.23 0.84
CA GLU A 87 1.75 -5.83 -0.50
C GLU A 87 2.95 -5.61 -1.46
N THR A 88 4.18 -5.62 -0.92
CA THR A 88 5.45 -5.45 -1.66
C THR A 88 5.89 -6.70 -2.41
N GLU A 89 5.22 -7.84 -2.16
CA GLU A 89 5.57 -9.17 -2.69
C GLU A 89 7.03 -9.55 -2.43
N ASN A 90 7.45 -9.56 -1.16
CA ASN A 90 8.84 -9.79 -0.78
C ASN A 90 9.78 -8.75 -1.40
N PHE A 91 9.42 -7.47 -1.41
CA PHE A 91 10.19 -6.37 -1.99
C PHE A 91 10.41 -6.44 -3.52
N THR A 92 9.58 -7.16 -4.29
CA THR A 92 9.64 -7.11 -5.76
C THR A 92 8.92 -5.90 -6.34
N ARG A 93 8.04 -5.25 -5.57
CA ARG A 93 7.35 -4.02 -5.95
C ARG A 93 7.12 -3.08 -4.78
N SER A 94 6.76 -1.83 -5.10
CA SER A 94 6.28 -0.89 -4.09
C SER A 94 4.98 -1.36 -3.45
N GLY A 95 4.81 -1.11 -2.14
CA GLY A 95 3.62 -1.53 -1.42
C GLY A 95 3.67 -1.24 0.07
N LEU A 96 2.55 -1.51 0.75
CA LEU A 96 2.45 -1.43 2.20
C LEU A 96 2.87 -2.74 2.86
N ILE A 97 3.58 -2.60 3.98
CA ILE A 97 3.72 -3.64 5.00
C ILE A 97 2.92 -3.20 6.21
N GLU A 98 1.98 -4.03 6.66
CA GLU A 98 1.18 -3.75 7.85
C GLU A 98 1.38 -4.84 8.90
N PHE A 99 1.47 -4.45 10.16
CA PHE A 99 1.60 -5.39 11.28
C PHE A 99 1.02 -4.79 12.56
N LEU A 100 0.66 -5.65 13.51
CA LEU A 100 0.43 -5.24 14.90
C LEU A 100 1.72 -5.48 15.71
N PRO A 101 2.24 -4.46 16.39
CA PRO A 101 3.32 -4.61 17.37
C PRO A 101 2.93 -5.62 18.44
N PRO A 102 3.76 -6.65 18.66
CA PRO A 102 3.56 -7.58 19.77
C PRO A 102 3.67 -6.89 21.13
N GLY A 103 2.95 -7.39 22.13
CA GLY A 103 2.92 -6.80 23.47
C GLY A 103 4.23 -6.92 24.25
N ASP A 104 5.11 -7.82 23.83
CA ASP A 104 6.45 -8.06 24.36
C ASP A 104 7.55 -7.37 23.52
N PHE A 105 7.18 -6.53 22.54
CA PHE A 105 8.17 -5.80 21.75
C PHE A 105 9.03 -4.92 22.65
N ALA A 106 10.35 -5.14 22.65
CA ALA A 106 11.27 -4.49 23.57
C ALA A 106 12.38 -3.73 22.82
N PRO A 107 12.92 -2.65 23.41
CA PRO A 107 14.03 -1.93 22.80
C PRO A 107 15.37 -2.68 22.98
N ARG A 108 16.27 -2.48 22.02
CA ARG A 108 17.65 -3.00 22.05
C ARG A 108 18.62 -1.94 21.53
N GLU A 109 19.85 -1.97 22.06
CA GLU A 109 20.97 -1.15 21.59
C GLU A 109 21.74 -1.92 20.53
N ASP A 110 21.52 -1.57 19.26
CA ASP A 110 22.29 -2.10 18.12
C ASP A 110 22.84 -0.93 17.29
N PHE A 111 23.88 -1.20 16.49
CA PHE A 111 24.49 -0.26 15.54
C PHE A 111 25.02 1.04 16.16
N ASN A 112 25.44 1.01 17.43
CA ASN A 112 25.88 2.20 18.20
C ASN A 112 24.83 3.31 18.26
N LEU A 113 23.55 2.94 18.24
CA LEU A 113 22.42 3.86 18.40
C LEU A 113 21.80 3.70 19.79
N PRO A 114 21.13 4.75 20.31
CA PRO A 114 20.32 4.63 21.53
C PRO A 114 19.27 3.51 21.40
N PRO A 115 18.74 2.99 22.53
CA PRO A 115 17.74 1.93 22.51
C PRO A 115 16.59 2.23 21.55
N ARG A 116 16.35 1.30 20.62
CA ARG A 116 15.29 1.36 19.60
C ARG A 116 14.53 0.05 19.57
N TYR A 117 13.28 0.12 19.15
CA TYR A 117 12.49 -1.06 18.84
C TYR A 117 12.88 -1.55 17.44
N TRP A 118 13.44 -2.74 17.35
CA TRP A 118 14.01 -3.22 16.09
C TRP A 118 13.11 -4.24 15.41
N LEU A 119 12.84 -3.98 14.13
CA LEU A 119 12.42 -5.01 13.19
C LEU A 119 13.61 -5.44 12.35
N ARG A 120 13.64 -6.72 12.02
CA ARG A 120 14.62 -7.33 11.12
C ARG A 120 13.91 -8.08 10.01
N VAL A 121 14.36 -7.87 8.78
CA VAL A 121 13.91 -8.64 7.61
C VAL A 121 15.07 -9.48 7.13
N LYS A 122 14.93 -10.80 7.23
CA LYS A 122 15.93 -11.76 6.78
C LYS A 122 15.57 -12.31 5.42
N TRP A 123 16.54 -12.28 4.50
CA TRP A 123 16.40 -12.98 3.23
C TRP A 123 16.76 -14.45 3.40
N LEU A 124 15.75 -15.33 3.33
CA LEU A 124 15.92 -16.74 3.63
C LEU A 124 16.38 -17.57 2.43
N LYS A 125 15.69 -17.43 1.29
CA LYS A 125 15.94 -18.19 0.06
C LYS A 125 15.34 -17.50 -1.16
N GLY A 126 15.55 -18.09 -2.33
CA GLY A 126 15.16 -17.52 -3.63
C GLY A 126 16.02 -16.32 -3.98
N ASP A 127 15.97 -15.90 -5.23
CA ASP A 127 16.76 -14.78 -5.72
C ASP A 127 15.87 -13.77 -6.44
N TYR A 128 16.32 -12.51 -6.43
CA TYR A 128 15.70 -11.48 -7.22
C TYR A 128 16.27 -11.52 -8.64
N ASP A 129 15.42 -11.33 -9.64
CA ASP A 129 15.84 -11.16 -11.03
C ASP A 129 16.68 -9.89 -11.20
N VAL A 130 16.26 -8.82 -10.50
CA VAL A 130 16.96 -7.55 -10.33
C VAL A 130 16.91 -7.16 -8.86
N GLU A 131 18.02 -6.74 -8.28
CA GLU A 131 18.10 -6.41 -6.86
C GLU A 131 17.16 -5.24 -6.51
N PRO A 132 16.35 -5.36 -5.43
CA PRO A 132 15.36 -4.35 -5.11
C PRO A 132 16.02 -3.07 -4.61
N ARG A 133 15.77 -1.96 -5.30
CA ARG A 133 16.29 -0.64 -4.95
C ARG A 133 15.27 0.12 -4.10
N LEU A 134 15.46 0.09 -2.79
CA LEU A 134 14.64 0.83 -1.84
C LEU A 134 14.93 2.33 -1.91
N LYS A 135 13.99 3.12 -2.42
CA LYS A 135 14.11 4.57 -2.53
C LYS A 135 13.68 5.27 -1.25
N GLN A 136 12.62 4.79 -0.61
CA GLN A 136 12.06 5.43 0.58
C GLN A 136 11.23 4.46 1.42
N VAL A 137 11.20 4.69 2.74
CA VAL A 137 10.27 4.05 3.66
C VAL A 137 9.48 5.15 4.37
N LEU A 138 8.15 5.07 4.32
CA LEU A 138 7.25 6.02 4.94
C LEU A 138 6.40 5.34 6.02
N LEU A 139 6.36 5.92 7.22
CA LEU A 139 5.62 5.39 8.36
C LEU A 139 4.17 5.90 8.35
N ASN A 140 3.22 5.07 8.79
CA ASN A 140 1.80 5.38 8.94
C ASN A 140 1.16 5.92 7.66
N THR A 141 1.54 5.35 6.51
CA THR A 141 1.01 5.70 5.20
C THR A 141 -0.12 4.74 4.82
N THR A 142 -1.10 5.22 4.04
CA THR A 142 -2.13 4.38 3.43
C THR A 142 -2.26 4.70 1.95
N MET A 143 -2.77 3.75 1.16
CA MET A 143 -3.07 3.97 -0.25
C MET A 143 -4.26 4.92 -0.38
N ALA A 144 -4.11 5.94 -1.23
CA ALA A 144 -5.19 6.85 -1.58
C ALA A 144 -5.53 6.67 -3.07
N ALA A 145 -6.82 6.51 -3.36
CA ALA A 145 -7.32 6.60 -4.72
C ALA A 145 -7.83 8.02 -4.98
N GLN A 146 -7.47 8.60 -6.12
CA GLN A 146 -8.09 9.84 -6.57
C GLN A 146 -9.50 9.53 -7.07
N THR A 147 -10.48 10.29 -6.58
CA THR A 147 -11.88 10.19 -6.99
C THR A 147 -12.40 11.55 -7.44
N ALA A 148 -13.44 11.54 -8.28
CA ALA A 148 -14.12 12.73 -8.75
C ALA A 148 -15.62 12.56 -8.55
N THR A 149 -16.27 13.56 -7.95
CA THR A 149 -17.73 13.58 -7.80
C THR A 149 -18.35 14.23 -9.04
N ILE A 150 -19.10 13.44 -9.81
CA ILE A 150 -19.90 13.92 -10.93
C ILE A 150 -21.36 13.90 -10.48
N GLN A 151 -22.02 15.05 -10.48
CA GLN A 151 -23.44 15.16 -10.15
C GLN A 151 -24.26 15.34 -11.42
N LYS A 152 -25.46 14.74 -11.45
CA LYS A 152 -26.42 14.87 -12.57
C LYS A 152 -25.82 14.47 -13.92
N GLU A 153 -25.01 13.41 -13.93
CA GLU A 153 -24.52 12.82 -15.17
C GLU A 153 -25.71 12.29 -15.98
N ILE A 154 -25.81 12.68 -17.25
CA ILE A 154 -26.81 12.15 -18.16
C ILE A 154 -26.24 10.86 -18.77
N VAL A 155 -26.71 9.71 -18.30
CA VAL A 155 -26.22 8.38 -18.72
C VAL A 155 -26.88 7.86 -20.00
N GLY A 156 -27.99 8.48 -20.43
CA GLY A 156 -28.69 8.12 -21.66
C GLY A 156 -30.18 8.47 -21.62
N SER A 157 -30.93 7.94 -22.60
CA SER A 157 -32.39 8.06 -22.69
C SER A 157 -33.01 6.67 -22.71
N SER A 158 -34.11 6.51 -21.98
CA SER A 158 -34.87 5.25 -21.93
C SER A 158 -35.71 5.06 -23.19
N ASP A 159 -35.78 3.83 -23.69
CA ASP A 159 -36.69 3.42 -24.78
C ASP A 159 -37.97 2.73 -24.28
N GLY A 160 -38.18 2.69 -22.96
CA GLY A 160 -39.35 2.07 -22.32
C GLY A 160 -39.28 0.54 -22.16
N THR A 161 -38.19 -0.12 -22.59
CA THR A 161 -38.01 -1.55 -22.38
C THR A 161 -37.55 -1.88 -20.94
N GLU A 162 -37.88 -3.07 -20.46
CA GLU A 162 -37.45 -3.55 -19.14
C GLU A 162 -35.95 -3.87 -19.12
N ASN A 163 -35.30 -3.69 -17.97
CA ASN A 163 -33.89 -4.07 -17.74
C ASN A 163 -32.86 -3.36 -18.65
N GLN A 164 -33.13 -2.13 -19.08
CA GLN A 164 -32.17 -1.32 -19.82
C GLN A 164 -30.90 -1.07 -19.00
N THR A 165 -29.76 -1.09 -19.69
CA THR A 165 -28.43 -0.86 -19.09
C THR A 165 -27.80 0.36 -19.73
N PHE A 166 -27.32 1.27 -18.89
CA PHE A 166 -26.58 2.47 -19.31
C PHE A 166 -25.14 2.41 -18.80
N GLN A 167 -24.22 3.00 -19.55
CA GLN A 167 -22.81 3.10 -19.17
C GLN A 167 -22.52 4.54 -18.70
N THR A 168 -21.83 4.68 -17.59
CA THR A 168 -21.29 5.98 -17.17
C THR A 168 -20.03 6.32 -17.93
N THR A 169 -19.75 7.61 -18.04
CA THR A 169 -18.56 8.16 -18.70
C THR A 169 -17.29 7.85 -17.90
N SER A 170 -17.39 7.84 -16.57
CA SER A 170 -16.28 7.56 -15.66
C SER A 170 -16.51 6.26 -14.90
N GLN A 171 -15.48 5.42 -14.87
CA GLN A 171 -15.45 4.14 -14.16
C GLN A 171 -14.11 3.98 -13.43
N PRO A 172 -14.07 3.30 -12.27
CA PRO A 172 -15.18 2.64 -11.57
C PRO A 172 -16.05 3.63 -10.76
N ILE A 173 -17.32 3.28 -10.54
CA ILE A 173 -18.27 4.05 -9.72
C ILE A 173 -18.25 3.51 -8.28
N LEU A 174 -18.23 4.39 -7.29
CA LEU A 174 -18.36 4.01 -5.88
C LEU A 174 -19.81 3.60 -5.55
N ALA A 175 -19.97 2.63 -4.64
CA ALA A 175 -21.29 2.19 -4.18
C ALA A 175 -22.12 3.36 -3.60
N GLY A 176 -23.45 3.26 -3.72
CA GLY A 176 -24.39 4.24 -3.16
C GLY A 176 -24.73 5.43 -4.07
N GLN A 177 -24.47 5.35 -5.37
CA GLN A 177 -25.02 6.33 -6.31
C GLN A 177 -26.52 6.08 -6.54
N GLU A 178 -27.25 7.16 -6.79
CA GLU A 178 -28.68 7.15 -7.12
C GLU A 178 -28.87 7.44 -8.61
N LEU A 179 -29.80 6.71 -9.23
CA LEU A 179 -30.21 6.94 -10.62
C LEU A 179 -31.61 7.51 -10.62
N GLU A 180 -31.77 8.71 -11.16
CA GLU A 180 -33.08 9.35 -11.34
C GLU A 180 -33.50 9.27 -12.80
N VAL A 181 -34.77 8.87 -13.02
CA VAL A 181 -35.40 8.95 -14.34
C VAL A 181 -36.17 10.26 -14.41
N ARG A 182 -35.79 11.13 -15.35
CA ARG A 182 -36.53 12.35 -15.64
C ARG A 182 -37.70 12.03 -16.58
N GLU A 183 -38.87 11.88 -15.98
CA GLU A 183 -40.11 11.75 -16.72
C GLU A 183 -40.61 13.14 -17.17
N PRO A 184 -41.21 13.27 -18.37
CA PRO A 184 -41.86 14.51 -18.75
C PRO A 184 -42.97 14.84 -17.75
N GLU A 185 -42.94 16.06 -17.21
CA GLU A 185 -43.99 16.53 -16.30
C GLU A 185 -45.35 16.48 -17.02
N ILE A 186 -46.38 15.99 -16.33
CA ILE A 186 -47.76 16.09 -16.81
C ILE A 186 -48.04 17.60 -16.96
N PRO A 187 -48.40 18.09 -18.16
CA PRO A 187 -48.63 19.51 -18.37
C PRO A 187 -49.63 20.05 -17.36
N SER A 188 -49.37 21.25 -16.84
CA SER A 188 -50.28 21.89 -15.91
C SER A 188 -51.65 22.09 -16.55
N ALA A 189 -52.72 22.27 -15.75
CA ALA A 189 -54.08 22.41 -16.28
C ALA A 189 -54.19 23.55 -17.32
N LEU A 190 -53.42 24.63 -17.14
CA LEU A 190 -53.37 25.77 -18.07
C LEU A 190 -52.65 25.42 -19.39
N GLU A 191 -51.59 24.62 -19.33
CA GLU A 191 -50.89 24.15 -20.52
C GLU A 191 -51.72 23.11 -21.28
N LYS A 192 -52.44 22.24 -20.56
CA LYS A 192 -53.41 21.31 -21.17
C LYS A 192 -54.53 22.05 -21.88
N GLU A 193 -55.12 23.08 -21.26
CA GLU A 193 -56.16 23.89 -21.91
C GLU A 193 -55.63 24.58 -23.17
N LYS A 194 -54.40 25.08 -23.15
CA LYS A 194 -53.77 25.70 -24.32
C LYS A 194 -53.49 24.69 -25.44
N ILE A 195 -52.97 23.50 -25.11
CA ILE A 195 -52.74 22.42 -26.07
C ILE A 195 -54.07 21.95 -26.68
N LEU A 196 -55.12 21.79 -25.87
CA LEU A 196 -56.46 21.41 -26.34
C LEU A 196 -57.05 22.44 -27.32
N LEU A 197 -56.77 23.73 -27.07
CA LEU A 197 -57.20 24.84 -27.92
C LEU A 197 -56.44 24.91 -29.25
N GLU A 198 -55.18 24.46 -29.26
CA GLU A 198 -54.31 24.48 -30.45
C GLU A 198 -54.40 23.18 -31.29
N GLU A 199 -54.61 22.01 -30.67
CA GLU A 199 -54.60 20.69 -31.34
C GLU A 199 -55.97 20.01 -31.46
N GLY A 200 -56.99 20.50 -30.74
CA GLY A 200 -58.36 19.94 -30.74
C GLY A 200 -58.52 18.66 -29.90
N GLU A 201 -59.75 18.13 -29.82
CA GLU A 201 -60.18 17.05 -28.89
C GLU A 201 -59.43 15.69 -28.99
N LYS A 202 -58.37 15.57 -29.79
CA LYS A 202 -57.60 14.32 -29.98
C LYS A 202 -56.12 14.41 -29.56
N ALA A 203 -55.73 15.42 -28.78
CA ALA A 203 -54.43 15.50 -28.12
C ALA A 203 -54.40 14.74 -26.79
#